data_AF-A0A812WX19-F1
#
_entry.id   AF-A0A812WX19-F1
#
_cell.length_a   1.000
_cell.length_b   1.000
_cell.length_c   1.000
_cell.angle_alpha   90.00
_cell.angle_beta   90.00
_cell.angle_gamma   90.00
#
_symmetry.space_group_name_H-M   'P 1'
#
loop_
_entity.id
_entity.type
_entity.pdbx_description
1 polymer ?
#
loop_
_entity_poly.entity_id
_entity_poly.type
_entity_poly.pdbx_seq_one_letter_code
_entity_poly.pdbx_strand_id
1 'polypeptide(L)'
;MLRSLRLCRFLGVIGLVQAQDPGGGQCPDPQRFERWIAAFAESCQPLADDLSCSWVTCDCLQVSLQVPVELSLVPTCFQEGVETQLLTQDQRRIASELVRGSACGSVTRELGKPCGQCDGFRLERPQCYDTTAPPYRTFISGAPVHSVGMFTGLVLATFKLLADEFPRC
;
A
#
# COMPACT_ATOMS: atom_id res chain seq x y z
N MET A 1 -52.26 41.31 22.22
CA MET A 1 -52.34 40.43 21.04
C MET A 1 -50.90 40.09 20.62
N LEU A 2 -50.21 39.17 21.31
CA LEU A 2 -50.11 37.71 21.06
C LEU A 2 -49.74 37.31 19.62
N ARG A 3 -48.48 36.85 19.46
CA ARG A 3 -47.91 35.81 18.54
C ARG A 3 -46.39 36.00 18.56
N SER A 4 -45.58 35.39 19.42
CA SER A 4 -45.34 33.97 19.71
C SER A 4 -45.15 33.13 18.43
N LEU A 5 -43.95 33.22 17.85
CA LEU A 5 -43.43 32.27 16.87
C LEU A 5 -42.18 31.63 17.48
N ARG A 6 -42.38 30.41 17.99
CA ARG A 6 -41.35 29.49 18.42
C ARG A 6 -40.58 29.04 17.18
N LEU A 7 -39.32 29.44 17.07
CA LEU A 7 -38.39 28.86 16.10
C LEU A 7 -37.89 27.54 16.70
N CYS A 8 -38.30 26.43 16.08
CA CYS A 8 -37.89 25.08 16.45
C CYS A 8 -36.37 24.94 16.33
N ARG A 9 -35.72 24.66 17.45
CA ARG A 9 -34.33 24.24 17.57
C ARG A 9 -34.24 22.78 17.11
N PHE A 10 -34.13 22.56 15.81
CA PHE A 10 -33.76 21.25 15.26
C PHE A 10 -32.28 21.00 15.54
N LEU A 11 -31.99 20.39 16.70
CA LEU A 11 -30.74 19.68 16.93
C LEU A 11 -30.81 18.36 16.16
N GLY A 12 -30.64 18.45 14.85
CA GLY A 12 -30.41 17.30 13.99
C GLY A 12 -28.92 16.97 14.01
N VAL A 13 -28.57 15.84 14.63
CA VAL A 13 -27.27 15.17 14.44
C VAL A 13 -27.23 14.69 13.00
N ILE A 14 -26.82 15.58 12.09
CA ILE A 14 -26.50 15.22 10.71
C ILE A 14 -25.06 14.70 10.75
N GLY A 15 -24.92 13.37 10.73
CA GLY A 15 -23.66 12.74 10.37
C GLY A 15 -23.29 13.22 8.97
N LEU A 16 -22.29 14.09 8.91
CA LEU A 16 -21.66 14.53 7.67
C LEU A 16 -20.91 13.35 7.07
N VAL A 17 -21.59 12.57 6.23
CA VAL A 17 -20.93 11.82 5.17
C VAL A 17 -20.47 12.87 4.17
N GLN A 18 -19.19 13.22 4.20
CA GLN A 18 -18.62 14.14 3.23
C GLN A 18 -18.53 13.43 1.88
N ALA A 19 -19.34 13.90 0.93
CA ALA A 19 -19.17 13.59 -0.47
C ALA A 19 -17.87 14.28 -0.95
N GLN A 20 -16.88 13.47 -1.34
CA GLN A 20 -15.61 13.96 -1.87
C GLN A 20 -15.80 14.43 -3.32
N ASP A 21 -15.35 15.66 -3.60
CA ASP A 21 -15.37 16.30 -4.90
C ASP A 21 -14.19 15.81 -5.77
N PRO A 22 -14.39 15.43 -7.04
CA PRO A 22 -13.33 14.88 -7.90
C PRO A 22 -12.32 15.91 -8.42
N GLY A 23 -12.46 17.20 -8.11
CA GLY A 23 -11.56 18.26 -8.63
C GLY A 23 -10.71 19.00 -7.60
N GLY A 24 -10.94 18.76 -6.31
CA GLY A 24 -10.27 19.46 -5.19
C GLY A 24 -10.33 18.65 -3.90
N GLY A 25 -10.25 17.33 -4.03
CA GLY A 25 -10.50 16.36 -2.96
C GLY A 25 -9.34 16.23 -2.00
N GLN A 26 -9.64 16.37 -0.71
CA GLN A 26 -8.78 15.98 0.41
C GLN A 26 -8.38 14.49 0.27
N CYS A 27 -7.26 14.11 0.88
CA CYS A 27 -6.80 12.74 0.85
C CYS A 27 -7.87 11.80 1.46
N PRO A 28 -8.36 10.77 0.72
CA PRO A 28 -9.42 9.91 1.22
C PRO A 28 -9.03 9.10 2.45
N ASP A 29 -7.75 8.74 2.57
CA ASP A 29 -7.22 7.99 3.71
C ASP A 29 -5.75 8.37 3.96
N PRO A 30 -5.49 9.47 4.69
CA PRO A 30 -4.13 9.93 4.94
C PRO A 30 -3.33 8.94 5.80
N GLN A 31 -3.97 8.18 6.70
CA GLN A 31 -3.28 7.20 7.54
C GLN A 31 -2.84 5.96 6.78
N ARG A 32 -3.63 5.50 5.81
CA ARG A 32 -3.22 4.40 4.94
C ARG A 32 -2.12 4.85 3.99
N PHE A 33 -2.18 6.09 3.50
CA PHE A 33 -1.11 6.67 2.70
C PHE A 33 0.21 6.78 3.48
N GLU A 34 0.17 7.23 4.73
CA GLU A 34 1.34 7.27 5.62
C GLU A 34 1.94 5.88 5.83
N ARG A 35 1.13 4.88 6.18
CA ARG A 35 1.65 3.51 6.38
C ARG A 35 2.30 2.95 5.11
N TRP A 36 1.72 3.24 3.95
CA TRP A 36 2.32 2.87 2.68
C TRP A 36 3.66 3.57 2.44
N ILE A 37 3.76 4.88 2.69
CA ILE A 37 5.01 5.62 2.47
C ILE A 37 6.11 5.22 3.45
N ALA A 38 5.74 4.77 4.66
CA ALA A 38 6.65 4.19 5.63
C ALA A 38 7.21 2.86 5.12
N ALA A 39 6.35 1.94 4.68
CA ALA A 39 6.77 0.66 4.10
C ALA A 39 7.62 0.85 2.83
N PHE A 40 7.29 1.86 2.04
CA PHE A 40 8.06 2.26 0.88
C PHE A 40 9.46 2.76 1.25
N ALA A 41 9.57 3.66 2.22
CA ALA A 41 10.85 4.13 2.73
C ALA A 41 11.71 2.98 3.29
N GLU A 42 11.08 2.05 4.03
CA GLU A 42 11.74 0.87 4.59
C GLU A 42 12.22 -0.11 3.52
N SER A 43 11.51 -0.21 2.39
CA SER A 43 11.89 -1.12 1.30
C SER A 43 12.99 -0.52 0.41
N CYS A 44 12.99 0.79 0.25
CA CYS A 44 13.94 1.50 -0.61
C CYS A 44 15.25 1.88 0.10
N GLN A 45 15.27 2.01 1.43
CA GLN A 45 16.45 2.28 2.29
C GLN A 45 17.55 3.14 1.64
N PRO A 46 17.26 4.37 1.20
CA PRO A 46 18.31 5.23 0.68
C PRO A 46 19.29 5.57 1.80
N LEU A 47 20.56 5.27 1.57
CA LEU A 47 21.64 5.69 2.45
C LEU A 47 21.71 7.22 2.43
N ALA A 48 21.84 7.83 3.61
CA ALA A 48 21.70 9.27 3.79
C ALA A 48 22.63 10.13 2.90
N ASP A 49 23.77 9.57 2.47
CA ASP A 49 24.80 10.24 1.67
C ASP A 49 25.00 9.61 0.28
N ASP A 50 24.17 8.64 -0.10
CA ASP A 50 24.28 8.02 -1.41
C ASP A 50 23.56 8.87 -2.46
N LEU A 51 24.35 9.63 -3.22
CA LEU A 51 23.91 10.33 -4.43
C LEU A 51 23.69 9.36 -5.60
N SER A 52 24.11 8.10 -5.46
CA SER A 52 23.81 7.05 -6.42
C SER A 52 22.41 6.48 -6.18
N CYS A 53 21.80 5.99 -7.24
CA CYS A 53 20.46 5.42 -7.22
C CYS A 53 20.51 3.90 -7.02
N SER A 54 21.58 3.40 -6.39
CA SER A 54 21.84 1.97 -6.20
C SER A 54 20.80 1.29 -5.31
N TRP A 55 20.19 2.07 -4.41
CA TRP A 55 19.12 1.66 -3.51
C TRP A 55 17.77 1.42 -4.21
N VAL A 56 17.64 1.84 -5.48
CA VAL A 56 16.44 1.60 -6.30
C VAL A 56 16.45 0.15 -6.80
N THR A 57 15.94 -0.76 -5.98
CA THR A 57 15.83 -2.19 -6.29
C THR A 57 14.45 -2.57 -6.85
N CYS A 58 14.32 -3.78 -7.42
CA CYS A 58 13.01 -4.26 -7.87
C CYS A 58 12.00 -4.40 -6.71
N ASP A 59 12.45 -4.73 -5.50
CA ASP A 59 11.59 -4.82 -4.32
C ASP A 59 11.05 -3.43 -3.93
N CYS A 60 11.92 -2.41 -3.95
CA CYS A 60 11.53 -1.01 -3.79
C CYS A 60 10.47 -0.58 -4.83
N LEU A 61 10.68 -0.96 -6.10
CA LEU A 61 9.70 -0.66 -7.17
C LEU A 61 8.36 -1.38 -6.96
N GLN A 62 8.36 -2.64 -6.51
CA GLN A 62 7.12 -3.38 -6.28
C GLN A 62 6.23 -2.72 -5.22
N VAL A 63 6.82 -2.19 -4.14
CA VAL A 63 6.08 -1.44 -3.11
C VAL A 63 5.60 -0.09 -3.65
N SER A 64 6.40 0.56 -4.51
CA SER A 64 6.02 1.83 -5.15
C SER A 64 4.74 1.72 -5.98
N LEU A 65 4.43 0.53 -6.51
CA LEU A 65 3.24 0.27 -7.32
C LEU A 65 1.97 -0.01 -6.48
N GLN A 66 2.12 -0.22 -5.17
CA GLN A 66 1.03 -0.58 -4.25
C GLN A 66 0.39 0.64 -3.57
N VAL A 67 0.40 1.79 -4.26
CA VAL A 67 -0.16 3.04 -3.74
C VAL A 67 -1.64 2.83 -3.35
N PRO A 68 -2.04 3.13 -2.11
CA PRO A 68 -3.40 2.84 -1.62
C PRO A 68 -4.45 3.88 -2.05
N VAL A 69 -4.07 4.83 -2.90
CA VAL A 69 -4.91 5.92 -3.40
C VAL A 69 -4.79 5.99 -4.92
N GLU A 70 -5.75 6.63 -5.57
CA GLU A 70 -5.67 6.91 -7.00
C GLU A 70 -4.42 7.75 -7.31
N LEU A 71 -3.72 7.45 -8.41
CA LEU A 71 -2.47 8.12 -8.77
C LEU A 71 -2.63 9.64 -8.93
N SER A 72 -3.81 10.11 -9.34
CA SER A 72 -4.16 11.53 -9.45
C SER A 72 -4.19 12.25 -8.08
N LEU A 73 -4.49 11.53 -7.01
CA LEU A 73 -4.61 12.07 -5.64
C LEU A 73 -3.30 11.97 -4.85
N VAL A 74 -2.29 11.26 -5.34
CA VAL A 74 -0.99 11.10 -4.67
C VAL A 74 -0.33 12.44 -4.33
N PRO A 75 -0.27 13.44 -5.24
CA PRO A 75 0.31 14.75 -4.91
C PRO A 75 -0.45 15.44 -3.76
N THR A 76 -1.78 15.35 -3.75
CA THR A 76 -2.63 15.94 -2.71
C THR A 76 -2.43 15.26 -1.37
N CYS A 77 -2.47 13.92 -1.33
CA CYS A 77 -2.20 13.15 -0.11
C CYS A 77 -0.80 13.40 0.44
N PHE A 78 0.20 13.52 -0.44
CA PHE A 78 1.55 13.87 -0.03
C PHE A 78 1.60 15.27 0.57
N GLN A 79 1.04 16.28 -0.11
CA GLN A 79 1.03 17.66 0.37
C GLN A 79 0.32 17.78 1.73
N GLU A 80 -0.87 17.18 1.86
CA GLU A 80 -1.63 17.16 3.11
C GLU A 80 -0.82 16.49 4.23
N GLY A 81 -0.17 15.36 3.94
CA GLY A 81 0.70 14.68 4.90
C GLY A 81 1.93 15.50 5.33
N VAL A 82 2.46 16.36 4.45
CA VAL A 82 3.53 17.31 4.81
C VAL A 82 3.00 18.43 5.70
N GLU A 83 1.87 19.04 5.33
CA GLU A 83 1.26 20.17 6.04
C GLU A 83 0.79 19.78 7.44
N THR A 84 0.23 18.58 7.57
CA THR A 84 -0.23 18.01 8.86
C THR A 84 0.89 17.40 9.69
N GLN A 85 2.14 17.40 9.19
CA GLN A 85 3.29 16.75 9.82
C GLN A 85 3.10 15.23 10.05
N LEU A 86 2.18 14.61 9.32
CA LEU A 86 1.98 13.16 9.33
C LEU A 86 3.18 12.43 8.71
N LEU A 87 3.82 13.05 7.71
CA LEU A 87 4.99 12.50 7.04
C LEU A 87 6.30 12.95 7.69
N THR A 88 7.18 12.00 7.99
CA THR A 88 8.53 12.27 8.52
C THR A 88 9.43 12.93 7.47
N GLN A 89 10.52 13.56 7.91
CA GLN A 89 11.48 14.17 6.99
C GLN A 89 12.05 13.17 5.99
N ASP A 90 12.35 11.95 6.44
CA ASP A 90 12.90 10.88 5.59
C ASP A 90 11.88 10.45 4.55
N GLN A 91 10.62 10.19 4.96
CA GLN A 91 9.55 9.86 4.01
C GLN A 91 9.39 10.94 2.92
N ARG A 92 9.43 12.22 3.30
CA ARG A 92 9.35 13.34 2.34
C ARG A 92 10.53 13.38 1.39
N ARG A 93 11.76 13.17 1.91
CA ARG A 93 12.98 13.14 1.10
C ARG A 93 12.90 12.04 0.05
N ILE A 94 12.61 10.81 0.47
CA ILE A 94 12.56 9.63 -0.42
C ILE A 94 11.52 9.80 -1.52
N ALA A 95 10.31 10.23 -1.15
CA ALA A 95 9.26 10.47 -2.12
C ALA A 95 9.67 11.56 -3.15
N SER A 96 10.34 12.62 -2.69
CA SER A 96 10.81 13.68 -3.58
C SER A 96 11.89 13.21 -4.55
N GLU A 97 12.78 12.32 -4.12
CA GLU A 97 13.83 11.74 -4.95
C GLU A 97 13.29 10.80 -6.02
N LEU A 98 12.05 10.32 -5.94
CA LEU A 98 11.49 9.41 -6.93
C LEU A 98 10.53 10.12 -7.89
N VAL A 99 9.77 11.09 -7.36
CA VAL A 99 8.76 11.82 -8.13
C VAL A 99 9.38 12.94 -8.98
N ARG A 100 10.37 13.66 -8.47
CA ARG A 100 10.82 14.93 -9.08
C ARG A 100 11.92 14.77 -10.12
N GLY A 101 11.69 13.99 -11.17
CA GLY A 101 12.58 13.98 -12.36
C GLY A 101 14.08 13.85 -12.05
N SER A 102 14.43 13.33 -10.87
CA SER A 102 15.79 13.25 -10.36
C SER A 102 16.54 12.17 -11.13
N ALA A 103 17.83 12.05 -10.86
CA ALA A 103 18.61 10.92 -11.36
C ALA A 103 17.95 9.57 -10.98
N CYS A 104 17.46 9.45 -9.75
CA CYS A 104 16.88 8.21 -9.25
C CYS A 104 15.48 7.96 -9.79
N GLY A 105 14.66 9.02 -9.96
CA GLY A 105 13.39 8.90 -10.65
C GLY A 105 13.56 8.41 -12.11
N SER A 106 14.65 8.77 -12.78
CA SER A 106 14.95 8.22 -14.11
C SER A 106 15.31 6.75 -14.08
N VAL A 107 16.13 6.32 -13.12
CA VAL A 107 16.47 4.89 -12.92
C VAL A 107 15.22 4.08 -12.60
N THR A 108 14.36 4.57 -11.71
CA THR A 108 13.07 3.94 -11.40
C THR A 108 12.19 3.77 -12.63
N ARG A 109 12.06 4.81 -13.47
CA ARG A 109 11.28 4.72 -14.72
C ARG A 109 11.86 3.70 -15.68
N GLU A 110 13.19 3.63 -15.80
CA GLU A 110 13.87 2.70 -16.70
C GLU A 110 13.72 1.24 -16.23
N LEU A 111 13.85 1.00 -14.92
CA LEU A 111 13.69 -0.33 -14.33
C LEU A 111 12.24 -0.82 -14.38
N GLY A 112 11.28 0.08 -14.20
CA GLY A 112 9.84 -0.20 -14.16
C GLY A 112 9.12 -0.12 -15.50
N LYS A 113 9.82 0.15 -16.60
CA LYS A 113 9.21 0.18 -17.94
C LYS A 113 8.61 -1.19 -18.31
N PRO A 114 7.63 -1.26 -19.23
CA PRO A 114 7.16 -2.54 -19.75
C PRO A 114 8.32 -3.36 -20.30
N CYS A 115 8.37 -4.64 -19.93
CA CYS A 115 9.50 -5.53 -20.22
C CYS A 115 10.84 -5.17 -19.54
N GLY A 116 10.83 -4.18 -18.63
CA GLY A 116 11.97 -3.80 -17.80
C GLY A 116 12.40 -4.92 -16.87
N GLN A 117 13.55 -4.74 -16.22
CA GLN A 117 14.10 -5.74 -15.31
C GLN A 117 13.18 -6.00 -14.11
N CYS A 118 12.45 -5.00 -13.66
CA CYS A 118 11.55 -5.08 -12.51
C CYS A 118 10.06 -5.21 -12.90
N ASP A 119 9.75 -5.43 -14.18
CA ASP A 119 8.36 -5.73 -14.61
C ASP A 119 7.98 -7.14 -14.14
N GLY A 120 7.15 -7.23 -13.09
CA GLY A 120 6.67 -8.50 -12.56
C GLY A 120 5.89 -9.35 -13.57
N PHE A 121 5.29 -8.70 -14.58
CA PHE A 121 4.53 -9.37 -15.63
C PHE A 121 5.34 -9.57 -16.91
N ARG A 122 6.67 -9.37 -16.86
CA ARG A 122 7.53 -9.55 -18.04
C ARG A 122 7.33 -10.91 -18.67
N LEU A 123 7.15 -12.00 -17.89
CA LEU A 123 6.96 -13.40 -18.35
C LEU A 123 5.61 -13.69 -18.99
N GLU A 124 4.61 -12.88 -18.69
CA GLU A 124 3.26 -13.06 -19.20
C GLU A 124 3.02 -12.25 -20.50
N ARG A 125 3.83 -11.22 -20.72
CA ARG A 125 3.77 -10.33 -21.87
C ARG A 125 4.50 -10.94 -23.07
N PRO A 126 3.81 -11.36 -24.15
CA PRO A 126 4.46 -11.98 -25.31
C PRO A 126 5.43 -11.03 -26.03
N GLN A 127 5.18 -9.71 -25.99
CA GLN A 127 6.05 -8.70 -26.58
C GLN A 127 7.42 -8.56 -25.88
N CYS A 128 7.61 -9.18 -24.71
CA CYS A 128 8.89 -9.15 -24.00
C CYS A 128 9.83 -10.30 -24.41
N TYR A 129 9.36 -11.25 -25.22
CA TYR A 129 10.11 -12.41 -25.69
C TYR A 129 10.21 -12.40 -27.21
N ASP A 130 11.14 -11.61 -27.74
CA ASP A 130 11.25 -11.49 -29.21
C ASP A 130 11.69 -12.79 -29.91
N THR A 131 12.26 -13.79 -29.21
CA THR A 131 12.74 -15.02 -29.87
C THR A 131 12.89 -16.28 -28.99
N THR A 132 12.55 -16.24 -27.70
CA THR A 132 12.73 -17.39 -26.80
C THR A 132 11.38 -17.83 -26.27
N ALA A 133 10.94 -19.04 -26.64
CA ALA A 133 9.72 -19.62 -26.12
C ALA A 133 9.71 -19.51 -24.58
N PRO A 134 8.64 -18.97 -23.97
CA PRO A 134 8.60 -18.82 -22.52
C PRO A 134 8.78 -20.18 -21.87
N PRO A 135 9.55 -20.29 -20.77
CA PRO A 135 9.62 -21.54 -20.02
C PRO A 135 8.22 -21.85 -19.49
N TYR A 136 7.53 -22.79 -20.13
CA TYR A 136 6.24 -23.26 -19.64
C TYR A 136 6.44 -23.83 -18.24
N ARG A 137 5.92 -23.15 -17.22
CA ARG A 137 5.76 -23.74 -15.89
C ARG A 137 4.64 -24.76 -15.97
N THR A 138 4.98 -26.00 -16.29
CA THR A 138 4.07 -27.11 -16.11
C THR A 138 3.91 -27.34 -14.61
N PHE A 139 2.75 -26.97 -14.06
CA PHE A 139 2.36 -27.40 -12.73
C PHE A 139 2.14 -28.92 -12.80
N ILE A 140 3.14 -29.69 -12.37
CA ILE A 140 2.95 -31.10 -12.09
C ILE A 140 2.09 -31.12 -10.82
N SER A 141 0.79 -31.38 -10.96
CA SER A 141 -0.07 -31.74 -9.85
C SER A 141 0.42 -33.08 -9.30
N GLY A 142 1.50 -33.04 -8.52
CA GLY A 142 1.91 -34.14 -7.67
C GLY A 142 0.88 -34.25 -6.57
N ALA A 143 -0.20 -34.97 -6.83
CA ALA A 143 -1.07 -35.44 -5.76
C ALA A 143 -0.22 -36.38 -4.89
N PRO A 144 0.04 -36.05 -3.60
CA PRO A 144 0.48 -37.06 -2.69
C PRO A 144 -0.70 -38.02 -2.51
N VAL A 145 -0.58 -39.22 -3.06
CA VAL A 145 -1.45 -40.35 -2.70
C VAL A 145 -1.08 -40.72 -1.27
N HIS A 146 -1.49 -39.91 -0.30
CA HIS A 146 -1.50 -40.31 1.10
C HIS A 146 -2.67 -41.29 1.25
N SER A 147 -2.33 -42.57 1.13
CA SER A 147 -3.15 -43.68 1.59
C SER A 147 -3.61 -43.36 3.01
N VAL A 148 -4.91 -43.08 3.16
CA VAL A 148 -5.54 -42.78 4.44
C VAL A 148 -5.48 -44.04 5.29
N GLY A 149 -4.42 -44.16 6.09
CA GLY A 149 -4.37 -45.10 7.19
C GLY A 149 -5.36 -44.65 8.25
N MET A 150 -6.45 -45.41 8.42
CA MET A 150 -7.33 -45.34 9.58
C MET A 150 -6.48 -45.37 10.85
N PHE A 151 -6.44 -44.27 11.58
CA PHE A 151 -6.11 -44.28 13.01
C PHE A 151 -7.26 -43.63 13.78
N THR A 152 -8.17 -44.50 14.19
CA THR A 152 -9.01 -44.33 15.37
C THR A 152 -8.13 -44.06 16.58
N GLY A 153 -8.27 -42.89 17.20
CA GLY A 153 -7.48 -42.50 18.37
C GLY A 153 -8.05 -41.27 19.07
N LEU A 154 -9.10 -41.50 19.83
CA LEU A 154 -9.74 -40.58 20.77
C LEU A 154 -8.73 -40.07 21.81
N VAL A 155 -8.46 -38.76 21.86
CA VAL A 155 -7.89 -38.11 23.07
C VAL A 155 -8.65 -36.82 23.35
N LEU A 156 -9.51 -36.90 24.36
CA LEU A 156 -10.03 -35.78 25.11
C LEU A 156 -8.87 -35.03 25.78
N ALA A 157 -8.74 -33.73 25.53
CA ALA A 157 -8.03 -32.83 26.42
C ALA A 157 -8.72 -31.47 26.41
N THR A 158 -9.60 -31.30 27.41
CA THR A 158 -10.12 -30.03 27.91
C THR A 158 -8.97 -29.07 28.24
N PHE A 159 -8.92 -27.90 27.61
CA PHE A 159 -8.17 -26.76 28.15
C PHE A 159 -9.10 -25.58 28.41
N LYS A 160 -9.18 -25.27 29.70
CA LYS A 160 -9.90 -24.18 30.33
C LYS A 160 -9.44 -22.81 29.84
N LEU A 161 -10.44 -21.95 29.62
CA LEU A 161 -10.54 -20.55 30.08
C LEU A 161 -9.44 -20.06 31.02
N LEU A 162 -8.81 -18.94 30.63
CA LEU A 162 -8.33 -17.77 31.41
C LEU A 162 -8.05 -16.71 30.32
N ALA A 163 -8.81 -15.62 30.10
CA ALA A 163 -9.23 -14.54 30.99
C ALA A 163 -8.05 -13.93 31.76
N ASP A 164 -7.42 -12.91 31.17
CA ASP A 164 -6.61 -11.88 31.83
C ASP A 164 -6.50 -10.71 30.81
N GLU A 165 -7.34 -9.69 30.90
CA GLU A 165 -7.10 -8.47 31.70
C GLU A 165 -5.94 -7.63 31.12
N PHE A 166 -6.25 -6.74 30.19
CA PHE A 166 -5.36 -5.62 29.85
C PHE A 166 -6.09 -4.30 30.10
N PRO A 167 -5.65 -3.52 31.12
CA PRO A 167 -6.17 -2.19 31.36
C PRO A 167 -5.65 -1.19 30.32
N ARG A 168 -6.55 -0.27 29.97
CA ARG A 168 -6.29 0.94 29.20
C ARG A 168 -5.37 1.87 29.98
N CYS A 169 -4.38 2.42 29.28
CA CYS A 169 -3.97 3.81 29.45
C CYS A 169 -4.28 4.53 28.15
#